data_AF-A0A0R3VXJ2-F1
#
_entry.id   AF-A0A0R3VXJ2-F1
#
_cell.length_a   1.000
_cell.length_b   1.000
_cell.length_c   1.000
_cell.angle_alpha   90.00
_cell.angle_beta   90.00
_cell.angle_gamma   90.00
#
_symmetry.space_group_name_H-M   'P 1'
#
loop_
_entity.id
_entity.type
_entity.pdbx_description
1 polymer ?
#
loop_
_entity_poly.entity_id
_entity_poly.type
_entity_poly.pdbx_seq_one_letter_code
_entity_poly.pdbx_strand_id
1 'polypeptide(L)'
;MTKALTAGFFYHTARFTGNGYRTVKHQHTIHPHPNSALAEQQPRWVLYHELVFTTREFMRQVTEIEPRWLTEVAPHYYKATEIEEATRKMPKNRDVACADLEARDA
;
A
#
# COMPACT_ATOMS: atom_id res chain seq x y z
N MET A 1 -6.38 -13.95 -10.91
CA MET A 1 -5.72 -12.90 -11.71
C MET A 1 -4.73 -12.08 -10.87
N THR A 2 -5.14 -11.53 -9.73
CA THR A 2 -4.28 -10.73 -8.82
C THR A 2 -2.99 -11.42 -8.38
N LYS A 3 -3.01 -12.72 -8.08
CA LYS A 3 -1.80 -13.48 -7.73
C LYS A 3 -0.70 -13.43 -8.81
N ALA A 4 -1.07 -13.43 -10.09
CA ALA A 4 -0.11 -13.30 -11.20
C ALA A 4 0.45 -11.86 -11.30
N LEU A 5 -0.35 -10.84 -10.99
CA LEU A 5 0.13 -9.46 -10.88
C LEU A 5 1.12 -9.32 -9.72
N THR A 6 0.80 -9.92 -8.56
CA THR A 6 1.73 -9.99 -7.43
C THR A 6 3.03 -10.68 -7.82
N ALA A 7 3.00 -11.65 -8.74
CA ALA A 7 4.20 -12.31 -9.27
C ALA A 7 5.13 -11.37 -10.05
N GLY A 8 4.58 -10.50 -10.89
CA GLY A 8 5.38 -9.52 -11.64
C GLY A 8 5.78 -8.30 -10.81
N PHE A 9 4.93 -7.87 -9.88
CA PHE A 9 5.03 -6.61 -9.16
C PHE A 9 5.24 -6.77 -7.64
N PHE A 10 5.82 -7.89 -7.20
CA PHE A 10 6.07 -8.15 -5.77
C PHE A 10 6.88 -7.04 -5.10
N TYR A 11 7.77 -6.39 -5.84
CA TYR A 11 8.59 -5.27 -5.36
C TYR A 11 7.77 -4.00 -5.11
N HIS A 12 6.72 -3.76 -5.91
CA HIS A 12 5.84 -2.60 -5.83
C HIS A 12 4.69 -2.83 -4.85
N THR A 13 5.03 -3.15 -3.59
CA THR A 13 4.03 -3.33 -2.54
C THR A 13 4.22 -2.37 -1.39
N ALA A 14 3.09 -1.98 -0.84
CA ALA A 14 3.02 -1.05 0.27
C ALA A 14 1.98 -1.53 1.27
N ARG A 15 2.23 -1.20 2.54
CA ARG A 15 1.31 -1.46 3.65
C ARG A 15 0.80 -0.16 4.20
N PHE A 16 -0.44 -0.15 4.65
CA PHE A 16 -0.98 0.99 5.36
C PHE A 16 -0.38 1.06 6.78
N THR A 17 -0.06 2.26 7.24
CA THR A 17 0.59 2.52 8.53
C THR A 17 -0.14 3.57 9.38
N GLY A 18 -1.46 3.71 9.17
CA GLY A 18 -2.31 4.70 9.84
C GLY A 18 -2.14 6.12 9.30
N ASN A 19 -0.91 6.56 9.07
CA ASN A 19 -0.57 7.89 8.54
C ASN A 19 -0.22 7.90 7.03
N GLY A 20 -0.59 6.83 6.31
CA GLY A 20 -0.24 6.64 4.91
C GLY A 20 0.37 5.27 4.62
N TYR A 21 0.75 5.05 3.36
CA TYR A 21 1.32 3.79 2.91
C TYR A 21 2.84 3.81 3.02
N ARG A 22 3.42 2.69 3.46
CA ARG A 22 4.86 2.52 3.51
C ARG A 22 5.29 1.26 2.78
N THR A 23 6.36 1.37 2.02
CA THR A 23 7.00 0.20 1.41
C THR A 23 7.66 -0.67 2.48
N VAL A 24 7.66 -1.99 2.28
CA VAL A 24 8.10 -2.95 3.32
C VAL A 24 9.60 -2.84 3.60
N LYS A 25 10.43 -2.75 2.56
CA LYS A 25 11.90 -2.72 2.70
C LYS A 25 12.44 -1.31 2.91
N HIS A 26 12.04 -0.38 2.06
CA HIS A 26 12.61 0.96 2.05
C HIS A 26 11.93 1.90 3.06
N GLN A 27 10.76 1.52 3.61
CA GLN A 27 9.96 2.36 4.52
C GLN A 27 9.63 3.75 3.93
N HIS A 28 9.65 3.87 2.61
CA HIS A 28 9.28 5.10 1.90
C HIS A 28 7.79 5.34 2.09
N THR A 29 7.44 6.58 2.44
CA THR A 29 6.07 6.98 2.69
C THR A 29 5.46 7.47 1.40
N ILE A 30 4.47 6.73 0.91
CA ILE A 30 3.76 6.98 -0.34
C ILE A 30 2.27 7.11 -0.08
N HIS A 31 1.57 7.82 -0.95
CA HIS A 31 0.14 8.09 -0.80
C HIS A 31 -0.66 7.67 -2.03
N PRO A 32 -1.92 7.24 -1.88
CA PRO A 32 -2.79 7.04 -3.03
C PRO A 32 -2.97 8.36 -3.77
N HIS A 33 -2.93 8.33 -5.10
CA HIS A 33 -3.31 9.51 -5.88
C HIS A 33 -4.78 9.89 -5.58
N PRO A 34 -5.13 11.18 -5.44
CA PRO A 34 -6.50 11.64 -5.11
C PRO A 34 -7.56 11.09 -6.06
N ASN A 35 -7.24 10.97 -7.35
CA ASN A 35 -8.13 10.39 -8.36
C ASN A 35 -8.30 8.85 -8.28
N SER A 36 -7.77 8.20 -7.26
CA SER A 36 -7.87 6.74 -7.07
C SER A 36 -9.01 6.40 -6.11
N ALA A 37 -9.91 5.50 -6.52
CA ALA A 37 -11.00 4.99 -5.68
C ALA A 37 -10.50 4.31 -4.37
N LEU A 38 -9.23 3.95 -4.31
CA LEU A 38 -8.62 3.32 -3.13
C LEU A 38 -8.32 4.31 -2.00
N ALA A 39 -8.45 5.62 -2.24
CA ALA A 39 -8.27 6.66 -1.23
C ALA A 39 -9.30 6.54 -0.09
N GLU A 40 -10.52 6.06 -0.39
CA GLU A 40 -11.62 5.90 0.57
C GLU A 40 -11.54 4.58 1.35
N GLN A 41 -11.26 3.47 0.65
CA GLN A 41 -11.31 2.13 1.28
C GLN A 41 -10.08 1.79 2.13
N GLN A 42 -8.94 2.39 1.81
CA GLN A 42 -7.65 2.24 2.48
C GLN A 42 -7.33 0.79 2.92
N PRO A 43 -7.24 -0.16 1.96
CA PRO A 43 -6.90 -1.54 2.27
C PRO A 43 -5.50 -1.65 2.87
N ARG A 44 -5.29 -2.68 3.68
CA ARG A 44 -4.07 -2.82 4.50
C ARG A 44 -2.83 -3.08 3.67
N TRP A 45 -2.98 -3.87 2.62
CA TRP A 45 -1.90 -4.27 1.74
C TRP A 45 -2.30 -3.94 0.32
N VAL A 46 -1.40 -3.24 -0.36
CA VAL A 46 -1.63 -2.78 -1.72
C VAL A 46 -0.42 -3.04 -2.57
N LEU A 47 -0.72 -3.22 -3.85
CA LEU A 47 0.24 -3.29 -4.93
C LEU A 47 -0.03 -2.12 -5.87
N TYR A 48 1.02 -1.45 -6.32
CA TYR A 48 0.92 -0.33 -7.26
C TYR A 48 1.69 -0.64 -8.55
N HIS A 49 1.27 -0.04 -9.65
CA HIS A 49 1.98 -0.21 -10.92
C HIS A 49 3.19 0.73 -11.01
N GLU A 50 2.97 2.01 -10.71
CA GLU A 50 3.97 3.07 -10.82
C GLU A 50 3.86 4.09 -9.68
N LEU A 51 4.94 4.83 -9.48
CA LEU A 51 5.02 5.97 -8.57
C LEU A 51 5.26 7.24 -9.38
N VAL A 52 4.47 8.26 -9.09
CA VAL A 52 4.64 9.59 -9.68
C VAL A 52 5.19 10.54 -8.62
N PHE A 53 6.36 11.07 -8.93
CA PHE A 53 7.06 12.04 -8.11
C PHE A 53 6.60 13.44 -8.48
N THR A 54 5.89 14.08 -7.56
CA THR A 54 5.52 15.51 -7.67
C THR A 54 6.01 16.24 -6.42
N THR A 55 5.13 16.95 -5.70
CA THR A 55 5.41 17.49 -4.37
C THR A 55 5.35 16.41 -3.29
N ARG A 56 4.56 15.36 -3.51
CA ARG A 56 4.50 14.14 -2.71
C ARG A 56 4.54 12.94 -3.66
N GLU A 57 4.99 11.80 -3.15
CA GLU A 57 5.05 10.57 -3.92
C GLU A 57 3.66 9.92 -3.95
N PHE A 58 3.09 9.81 -5.15
CA PHE A 58 1.76 9.24 -5.36
C PHE A 58 1.83 7.93 -6.13
N MET A 59 1.10 6.92 -5.64
CA MET A 59 0.94 5.64 -6.33
C MET A 59 -0.23 5.70 -7.32
N ARG A 60 0.00 5.19 -8.54
CA ARG A 60 -1.03 5.01 -9.58
C ARG A 60 -1.31 3.53 -9.81
N GLN A 61 -2.55 3.25 -10.23
CA GLN A 61 -3.08 1.92 -10.47
C GLN A 61 -2.83 0.98 -9.29
N VAL A 62 -3.56 1.24 -8.20
CA VAL A 62 -3.40 0.53 -6.92
C VAL A 62 -4.44 -0.58 -6.82
N THR A 63 -4.01 -1.77 -6.43
CA THR A 63 -4.86 -2.95 -6.24
C THR A 63 -4.64 -3.54 -4.85
N GLU A 64 -5.70 -4.01 -4.21
CA GLU A 64 -5.59 -4.76 -2.95
C GLU A 64 -4.95 -6.13 -3.17
N ILE A 65 -4.07 -6.52 -2.25
CA ILE A 65 -3.42 -7.83 -2.28
C ILE A 65 -3.46 -8.50 -0.91
N GLU A 66 -3.39 -9.83 -0.91
CA GLU A 66 -3.22 -10.58 0.31
C GLU A 66 -1.73 -10.84 0.59
N PRO A 67 -1.27 -10.64 1.84
CA PRO A 67 0.14 -10.78 2.19
C PRO A 67 0.69 -12.20 1.98
N ARG A 68 -0.16 -13.24 2.05
CA ARG A 68 0.24 -14.64 1.82
C ARG A 68 0.84 -14.87 0.43
N TRP A 69 0.38 -14.13 -0.58
CA TRP A 69 0.88 -14.30 -1.94
C TRP A 69 2.31 -13.77 -2.09
N LEU A 70 2.72 -12.78 -1.30
CA LEU A 70 4.07 -12.22 -1.37
C LEU A 70 5.14 -13.23 -0.94
N THR A 71 4.86 -13.99 0.12
CA THR A 71 5.75 -15.06 0.59
C THR A 71 5.79 -16.25 -0.36
N GLU A 72 4.66 -16.57 -1.02
CA GLU A 72 4.61 -17.66 -2.01
C GLU A 72 5.35 -17.32 -3.30
N VAL A 73 5.20 -16.08 -3.77
CA VAL A 73 5.78 -15.61 -5.03
C VAL A 73 7.27 -15.30 -4.90
N ALA A 74 7.64 -14.59 -3.83
CA ALA A 74 8.99 -14.07 -3.65
C ALA A 74 9.52 -14.42 -2.25
N PRO A 75 9.73 -15.72 -1.95
CA PRO A 75 10.23 -16.16 -0.65
C PRO A 75 11.66 -15.66 -0.35
N HIS A 76 12.42 -15.33 -1.40
CA HIS A 76 13.77 -14.75 -1.28
C HIS A 76 13.74 -13.26 -0.89
N TYR A 77 12.62 -12.57 -1.13
CA TYR A 77 12.50 -11.14 -0.89
C TYR A 77 11.71 -10.82 0.39
N TYR A 78 10.60 -11.52 0.61
CA TYR A 78 9.75 -11.36 1.79
C TYR A 78 9.95 -12.49 2.79
N LYS A 79 10.34 -12.14 4.03
CA LYS A 79 10.35 -13.10 5.14
C LYS A 79 8.98 -13.11 5.82
N ALA A 80 8.50 -14.29 6.21
CA ALA A 80 7.22 -14.45 6.92
C ALA A 80 7.14 -13.57 8.18
N THR A 81 8.26 -13.44 8.91
CA THR A 81 8.37 -12.60 10.11
C THR A 81 8.09 -11.13 9.81
N GLU A 82 8.60 -10.59 8.70
CA GLU A 82 8.40 -9.18 8.32
C GLU A 82 6.91 -8.90 7.98
N ILE A 83 6.27 -9.85 7.31
CA ILE A 83 4.86 -9.78 6.92
C ILE A 83 3.94 -9.89 8.15
N GLU A 84 4.25 -10.79 9.08
CA GLU A 84 3.49 -10.96 10.34
C GLU A 84 3.62 -9.74 11.25
N GLU A 85 4.84 -9.23 11.44
CA GLU A 85 5.06 -7.99 12.21
C GLU A 85 4.33 -6.80 11.61
N ALA A 86 4.36 -6.67 10.28
CA ALA A 86 3.62 -5.63 9.56
C ALA A 86 2.10 -5.77 9.75
N THR A 87 1.60 -6.99 9.96
CA THR A 87 0.18 -7.29 10.19
C THR A 87 -0.24 -7.06 11.65
N ARG A 88 0.66 -7.20 12.62
CA ARG A 88 0.35 -7.06 14.06
C ARG A 88 0.32 -5.61 14.55
N LYS A 89 1.07 -4.71 13.92
CA LYS A 89 1.36 -3.35 14.42
C LYS A 89 0.23 -2.31 14.29
N MET A 90 -1.02 -2.66 13.98
CA MET A 90 -2.06 -1.63 13.72
C MET A 90 -3.30 -1.73 14.63
N PRO A 91 -3.62 -0.66 15.40
CA PRO A 91 -4.85 -0.55 16.16
C PRO A 91 -6.04 -0.24 15.23
N LYS A 92 -7.19 -0.80 15.59
CA LYS A 92 -8.44 -0.80 14.82
C LYS A 92 -9.20 0.51 15.06
N ASN A 93 -8.84 1.59 14.36
CA ASN A 93 -9.64 2.82 14.35
C ASN A 93 -9.77 3.31 12.90
N ARG A 94 -10.94 3.11 12.29
CA ARG A 94 -11.10 3.10 10.83
C ARG A 94 -11.76 4.36 10.26
N ASP A 95 -11.95 5.41 11.07
CA ASP A 95 -12.98 6.41 10.76
C ASP A 95 -12.47 7.85 10.53
N VAL A 96 -11.16 8.11 10.47
CA VAL A 96 -10.65 9.51 10.49
C VAL A 96 -9.88 9.97 9.23
N ALA A 97 -9.47 9.07 8.33
CA ALA A 97 -8.56 9.45 7.24
C ALA A 97 -9.23 9.97 5.96
N CYS A 98 -10.55 10.21 5.97
CA CYS A 98 -11.30 10.69 4.79
C CYS A 98 -11.36 12.23 4.69
N ALA A 99 -10.96 12.99 5.73
CA ALA A 99 -11.30 14.42 5.83
C ALA A 99 -10.24 15.43 5.32
N ASP A 100 -9.02 15.02 4.94
CA ASP A 100 -7.93 15.98 4.68
C ASP A 100 -7.56 16.18 3.20
N LEU A 101 -8.43 15.82 2.26
CA LEU A 101 -8.16 15.96 0.82
C LEU A 101 -9.15 16.85 0.04
N GLU A 102 -10.21 17.35 0.67
CA GLU A 102 -11.20 18.24 0.02
C GLU A 102 -10.81 19.73 0.00
N ALA A 103 -9.63 20.13 0.45
CA ALA A 103 -9.30 21.55 0.65
C ALA A 103 -8.36 22.19 -0.40
N ARG A 104 -8.19 21.64 -1.61
CA ARG A 104 -7.21 22.19 -2.58
C ARG A 104 -7.64 22.31 -4.05
N ASP A 105 -8.92 22.16 -4.35
CA ASP A 105 -9.46 22.41 -5.70
C ASP A 105 -10.75 23.27 -5.64
N ALA A 106 -10.66 24.44 -5.00
CA ALA A 106 -11.60 25.55 -5.14
C ALA A 106 -10.84 26.86 -5.37
#